data_AF-A0A3S3RJQ4-F1
#
_entry.id   AF-A0A3S3RJQ4-F1
#
_cell.length_a   1.000
_cell.length_b   1.000
_cell.length_c   1.000
_cell.angle_alpha   90.00
_cell.angle_beta   90.00
_cell.angle_gamma   90.00
#
_symmetry.space_group_name_H-M   'P 1'
#
loop_
_entity.id
_entity.type
_entity.pdbx_description
1 polymer ?
#
loop_
_entity_poly.entity_id
_entity_poly.type
_entity_poly.pdbx_seq_one_letter_code
_entity_poly.pdbx_strand_id
1 'polypeptide(L)'
;MHNYTNYPTVDVSYSVKSDINVTPSQLKTEEVTTQSEPTVSTLDEQSSTLLISHKEVLEMFQVSSKATIYKWRKSRGFPDPVTMMPLRWLRSAVEEWKEGIGGCGR
;
A
#
# COMPACT_ATOMS: atom_id res chain seq x y z
N MET A 1 -33.82 -12.74 -30.44
CA MET A 1 -32.46 -12.35 -30.85
C MET A 1 -32.54 -10.91 -31.32
N HIS A 2 -31.80 -9.99 -30.71
CA HIS A 2 -31.82 -8.57 -31.12
C HIS A 2 -30.87 -8.39 -32.31
N ASN A 3 -31.33 -7.66 -33.34
CA ASN A 3 -30.56 -7.42 -34.57
C ASN A 3 -29.72 -6.16 -34.39
N TYR A 4 -28.40 -6.34 -34.24
CA TYR A 4 -27.42 -5.27 -33.99
C TYR A 4 -26.86 -4.64 -35.28
N THR A 5 -27.48 -4.90 -36.44
CA THR A 5 -27.00 -4.40 -37.74
C THR A 5 -27.69 -3.12 -38.20
N ASN A 6 -28.61 -2.56 -37.41
CA ASN A 6 -29.33 -1.33 -37.72
C ASN A 6 -28.99 -0.21 -36.71
N TYR A 7 -27.71 0.14 -36.58
CA TYR A 7 -27.31 1.33 -35.84
C TYR A 7 -27.15 2.52 -36.78
N PRO A 8 -27.72 3.69 -36.47
CA PRO A 8 -27.45 4.89 -37.23
C PRO A 8 -25.99 5.31 -36.99
N THR A 9 -25.20 5.38 -38.06
CA THR A 9 -23.86 5.97 -38.02
C THR A 9 -24.00 7.47 -37.84
N VAL A 10 -23.55 7.99 -36.70
CA VAL A 10 -23.44 9.43 -36.46
C VAL A 10 -22.01 9.88 -36.74
N ASP A 11 -21.86 10.87 -37.61
CA ASP A 11 -20.57 11.51 -37.89
C ASP A 11 -20.27 12.51 -36.76
N VAL A 12 -19.32 12.15 -35.89
CA VAL A 12 -18.93 12.98 -34.75
C VAL A 12 -17.62 13.67 -35.11
N SER A 13 -17.70 14.96 -35.43
CA SER A 13 -16.52 15.82 -35.57
C SER A 13 -16.15 16.42 -34.22
N TYR A 14 -14.89 16.25 -33.79
CA TYR A 14 -14.35 16.85 -32.59
C TYR A 14 -13.30 17.90 -33.00
N SER A 15 -13.38 19.10 -32.42
CA SER A 15 -12.33 20.11 -32.55
C SER A 15 -11.38 19.96 -31.36
N VAL A 16 -10.19 19.42 -31.62
CA VAL A 16 -9.09 19.40 -30.64
C VAL A 16 -8.56 20.81 -30.51
N LYS A 17 -8.72 21.43 -29.34
CA LYS A 17 -8.01 22.66 -29.00
C LYS A 17 -6.56 22.27 -28.67
N SER A 18 -5.63 22.89 -29.38
CA SER A 18 -4.21 22.56 -29.46
C SER A 18 -3.46 22.57 -28.12
N ASP A 19 -2.56 21.59 -28.02
CA ASP A 19 -1.30 21.51 -27.28
C ASP A 19 -1.27 21.91 -25.80
N ILE A 20 -1.65 20.93 -24.97
CA ILE A 20 -1.29 20.87 -23.56
C ILE A 20 0.24 20.68 -23.47
N ASN A 21 0.96 21.73 -23.08
CA ASN A 21 2.37 21.61 -22.69
C ASN A 21 2.45 20.96 -21.31
N VAL A 22 2.29 19.65 -21.26
CA VAL A 22 2.60 18.83 -20.08
C VAL A 22 4.11 18.64 -20.04
N THR A 23 4.76 19.25 -19.05
CA THR A 23 6.15 18.89 -18.70
C THR A 23 6.10 17.55 -17.98
N PRO A 24 6.62 16.45 -18.56
CA PRO A 24 6.78 15.23 -17.80
C PRO A 24 7.80 15.49 -16.69
N SER A 25 7.36 15.36 -15.43
CA SER A 25 8.32 15.25 -14.33
C SER A 25 9.07 13.94 -14.55
N GLN A 26 10.37 14.03 -14.84
CA GLN A 26 11.26 12.87 -14.89
C GLN A 26 11.41 12.33 -13.46
N LEU A 27 10.41 11.57 -13.01
CA LEU A 27 10.57 10.70 -11.86
C LEU A 27 11.55 9.62 -12.30
N LYS A 28 12.77 9.72 -11.77
CA LYS A 28 13.86 8.81 -12.04
C LYS A 28 13.46 7.40 -11.58
N THR A 29 13.02 6.59 -12.53
CA THR A 29 12.92 5.14 -12.41
C THR A 29 14.35 4.59 -12.39
N GLU A 30 14.83 4.22 -11.20
CA GLU A 30 15.93 3.26 -11.09
C GLU A 30 15.30 1.87 -11.00
N GLU A 31 15.27 1.21 -12.15
CA GLU A 31 15.07 -0.23 -12.24
C GLU A 31 16.41 -0.90 -11.96
N VAL A 32 16.55 -1.56 -10.80
CA VAL A 32 17.58 -2.59 -10.62
C VAL A 32 16.93 -3.86 -10.05
N THR A 33 17.06 -4.88 -10.89
CA THR A 33 16.61 -6.25 -10.87
C THR A 33 17.26 -7.10 -9.75
N THR A 34 16.40 -7.85 -9.04
CA THR A 34 16.56 -9.22 -8.48
C THR A 34 17.70 -9.58 -7.50
N GLN A 35 17.26 -9.96 -6.28
CA GLN A 35 17.77 -10.96 -5.32
C GLN A 35 18.94 -10.64 -4.35
N SER A 36 18.72 -11.15 -3.12
CA SER A 36 19.64 -11.43 -1.97
C SER A 36 20.12 -10.31 -1.03
N GLU A 37 19.52 -10.28 0.18
CA GLU A 37 20.03 -10.05 1.56
C GLU A 37 21.13 -8.99 1.88
N PRO A 38 21.37 -8.64 3.17
CA PRO A 38 20.65 -7.70 4.02
C PRO A 38 21.56 -6.55 4.48
N THR A 39 21.23 -5.27 4.20
CA THR A 39 22.01 -4.15 4.77
C THR A 39 21.12 -2.93 5.09
N VAL A 40 20.90 -2.76 6.39
CA VAL A 40 20.84 -1.49 7.15
C VAL A 40 20.50 -0.24 6.33
N SER A 41 19.24 0.21 6.44
CA SER A 41 18.86 1.60 6.13
C SER A 41 18.41 2.28 7.42
N THR A 42 19.40 2.72 8.20
CA THR A 42 19.22 3.64 9.31
C THR A 42 19.24 5.07 8.76
N LEU A 43 18.12 5.57 8.22
CA LEU A 43 17.88 7.02 8.05
C LEU A 43 16.42 7.39 7.71
N ASP A 44 15.47 6.98 8.54
CA ASP A 44 14.13 7.61 8.67
C ASP A 44 13.77 7.77 10.16
N GLU A 45 14.79 8.00 10.97
CA GLU A 45 14.77 7.86 12.42
C GLU A 45 14.50 9.19 13.11
N GLN A 46 13.21 9.60 13.18
CA GLN A 46 12.59 10.20 14.40
C GLN A 46 11.25 10.93 14.16
N SER A 47 10.90 11.32 12.94
CA SER A 47 9.64 12.09 12.69
C SER A 47 8.40 11.20 12.47
N SER A 48 8.61 9.89 12.31
CA SER A 48 7.64 8.82 12.00
C SER A 48 7.33 7.90 13.20
N THR A 49 7.74 8.28 14.41
CA THR A 49 7.73 7.43 15.61
C THR A 49 6.35 6.97 16.07
N LEU A 50 5.28 7.69 15.71
CA LEU A 50 3.91 7.36 16.11
C LEU A 50 3.20 6.42 15.13
N LEU A 51 3.44 6.56 13.83
CA LEU A 51 2.69 5.85 12.79
C LEU A 51 3.62 4.95 11.97
N ILE A 52 3.37 3.64 12.07
CA ILE A 52 4.11 2.61 11.36
C ILE A 52 3.39 2.17 10.09
N SER A 53 4.16 1.92 9.05
CA SER A 53 3.69 1.40 7.78
C SER A 53 3.46 -0.11 7.83
N HIS A 54 2.79 -0.64 6.81
CA HIS A 54 2.59 -2.08 6.67
C HIS A 54 3.90 -2.88 6.65
N LYS A 55 4.97 -2.37 6.03
CA LYS A 55 6.26 -3.07 5.97
C LYS A 55 6.91 -3.17 7.35
N GLU A 56 6.86 -2.09 8.13
CA GLU A 56 7.39 -2.07 9.49
C GLU A 56 6.60 -2.99 10.42
N VAL A 57 5.27 -3.04 10.29
CA VAL A 57 4.45 -4.02 11.03
C VAL A 57 4.93 -5.45 10.73
N LEU A 58 5.12 -5.79 9.44
CA LEU A 58 5.60 -7.11 9.04
C LEU A 58 6.98 -7.43 9.64
N GLU A 59 7.89 -6.47 9.63
CA GLU A 59 9.23 -6.59 10.21
C GLU A 59 9.20 -6.80 11.73
N MET A 60 8.38 -6.04 12.47
CA MET A 60 8.25 -6.18 13.93
C MET A 60 7.77 -7.55 14.39
N PHE A 61 6.94 -8.21 13.58
CA PHE A 61 6.45 -9.56 13.86
C PHE A 61 7.28 -10.65 13.15
N GLN A 62 8.30 -10.30 12.38
CA GLN A 62 9.09 -11.21 11.55
C GLN A 62 8.22 -12.07 10.62
N VAL A 63 7.13 -11.49 10.10
CA VAL A 63 6.18 -12.14 9.20
C VAL A 63 6.33 -11.56 7.81
N SER A 64 6.45 -12.40 6.78
CA SER A 64 6.56 -11.94 5.39
C SER A 64 5.21 -11.65 4.72
N SER A 65 4.11 -12.19 5.26
CA SER A 65 2.81 -12.18 4.60
C SER A 65 1.82 -11.16 5.15
N LYS A 66 1.37 -10.24 4.28
CA LYS A 66 0.24 -9.32 4.52
C LYS A 66 -1.04 -10.03 4.93
N ALA A 67 -1.27 -11.23 4.39
CA ALA A 67 -2.46 -12.02 4.68
C ALA A 67 -2.56 -12.37 6.17
N THR A 68 -1.43 -12.49 6.86
CA THR A 68 -1.37 -12.78 8.29
C THR A 68 -1.99 -11.64 9.11
N ILE A 69 -1.67 -10.39 8.78
CA ILE A 69 -2.27 -9.22 9.45
C ILE A 69 -3.78 -9.18 9.22
N TYR A 70 -4.25 -9.47 8.01
CA TYR A 70 -5.69 -9.56 7.74
C TYR A 70 -6.38 -10.69 8.52
N LYS A 71 -5.71 -11.83 8.69
CA LYS A 71 -6.21 -12.93 9.54
C LYS A 71 -6.27 -12.51 11.00
N TRP A 72 -5.23 -11.84 11.52
CA TRP A 72 -5.23 -11.36 12.90
C TRP A 72 -6.33 -10.33 13.16
N ARG A 73 -6.61 -9.46 12.20
CA ARG A 73 -7.73 -8.52 12.32
C ARG A 73 -9.09 -9.24 12.43
N LYS A 74 -9.28 -10.34 11.70
CA LYS A 74 -10.53 -11.12 11.74
C LYS A 74 -10.67 -12.03 12.96
N SER A 75 -9.56 -12.58 13.46
CA SER A 75 -9.58 -13.67 14.46
C SER A 75 -9.04 -13.29 15.83
N ARG A 76 -8.15 -12.29 15.92
CA ARG A 76 -7.40 -11.93 17.14
C ARG A 76 -7.53 -10.46 17.53
N GLY A 77 -8.43 -9.71 16.86
CA GLY A 77 -8.68 -8.30 17.15
C GLY A 77 -7.46 -7.40 16.92
N PHE A 78 -6.66 -7.66 15.88
CA PHE A 78 -5.53 -6.79 15.53
C PHE A 78 -6.00 -5.34 15.32
N PRO A 79 -5.24 -4.32 15.78
CA PRO A 79 -5.63 -2.92 15.70
C PRO A 79 -5.94 -2.46 14.28
N ASP A 80 -6.95 -1.61 14.16
CA ASP A 80 -7.32 -1.01 12.89
C ASP A 80 -6.31 0.04 12.43
N PRO A 81 -6.14 0.23 11.11
CA PRO A 81 -5.26 1.25 10.59
C PRO A 81 -5.83 2.64 10.84
N VAL A 82 -4.95 3.58 11.17
CA VAL A 82 -5.26 4.99 11.41
C VAL A 82 -5.56 5.71 10.10
N THR A 83 -4.81 5.38 9.05
CA THR A 83 -4.98 5.95 7.71
C THR A 83 -5.28 4.83 6.72
N MET A 84 -6.19 5.09 5.77
CA MET A 84 -6.58 4.11 4.75
C MET A 84 -5.67 4.14 3.52
N MET A 85 -5.11 5.30 3.17
CA MET A 85 -4.28 5.52 1.97
C MET A 85 -3.15 6.54 2.27
N PRO A 86 -1.90 6.12 2.48
CA PRO A 86 -1.44 4.73 2.62
C PRO A 86 -1.89 4.11 3.95
N LEU A 87 -1.92 2.78 4.02
CA LEU A 87 -2.29 2.04 5.21
C LEU A 87 -1.22 2.18 6.31
N ARG A 88 -1.56 2.81 7.44
CA ARG A 88 -0.65 3.01 8.59
C ARG A 88 -1.35 2.67 9.90
N TRP A 89 -0.58 2.25 10.90
CA TRP A 89 -1.04 1.92 12.25
C TRP A 89 -0.31 2.75 13.29
N LEU A 90 -0.90 2.90 14.48
CA LEU A 90 -0.18 3.44 15.63
C LEU A 90 0.83 2.41 16.14
N ARG A 91 2.08 2.84 16.32
CA ARG A 91 3.15 1.98 16.85
C ARG A 91 2.79 1.42 18.22
N SER A 92 2.31 2.29 19.11
CA SER A 92 1.90 1.93 20.47
C SER A 92 0.81 0.85 20.49
N ALA A 93 -0.24 1.01 19.67
CA ALA A 93 -1.33 0.04 19.60
C ALA A 93 -0.85 -1.34 19.10
N VAL A 94 0.09 -1.36 18.15
CA VAL A 94 0.65 -2.60 17.62
C VAL A 94 1.60 -3.27 18.61
N GLU A 95 2.38 -2.49 19.34
CA GLU A 95 3.31 -2.98 20.38
C GLU A 95 2.56 -3.50 21.61
N GLU A 96 1.55 -2.77 22.10
CA GLU A 96 0.66 -3.23 23.17
C GLU A 96 -0.06 -4.53 22.79
N TRP A 97 -0.58 -4.60 21.56
CA TRP A 97 -1.19 -5.82 21.06
C TRP A 97 -0.18 -6.97 21.01
N LYS A 98 1.07 -6.71 20.59
CA LYS A 98 2.15 -7.70 20.58
C LYS A 98 2.47 -8.21 21.99
N GLU A 99 2.51 -7.34 22.99
CA GLU A 99 2.78 -7.70 24.39
C GLU A 99 1.62 -8.47 25.05
N GLY A 100 0.38 -8.10 24.75
CA GLY A 100 -0.80 -8.69 25.39
C GLY A 100 -1.35 -9.97 24.74
N ILE A 101 -1.46 -9.99 23.40
CA ILE A 101 -2.24 -11.00 22.65
C ILE A 101 -1.45 -11.58 21.46
N GLY A 102 -0.53 -10.79 20.89
CA GLY A 102 0.14 -11.02 19.61
C GLY A 102 1.44 -11.82 19.68
N GLY A 103 2.04 -11.96 20.86
CA GLY A 103 3.06 -12.97 21.10
C GLY A 103 2.42 -14.36 20.97
N CYS A 104 3.04 -15.25 20.20
CA CYS A 104 2.67 -16.66 20.11
C CYS A 104 2.18 -17.18 21.47
N GLY A 105 0.93 -17.67 21.49
CA GLY A 105 0.15 -17.87 22.70
C GLY A 105 0.84 -18.68 23.79
N ARG A 106 0.34 -18.50 25.02
CA ARG A 106 0.31 -19.60 25.97
C ARG A 106 -0.57 -20.72 25.44
#